data_AF-A0AAV8BQT2-F1
#
_entry.id   AF-A0AAV8BQT2-F1
#
_cell.length_a   1.000
_cell.length_b   1.000
_cell.length_c   1.000
_cell.angle_alpha   90.00
_cell.angle_beta   90.00
_cell.angle_gamma   90.00
#
_symmetry.space_group_name_H-M   'P 1'
#
loop_
_entity.id
_entity.type
_entity.pdbx_description
1 polymer ?
#
loop_
_entity_poly.entity_id
_entity_poly.type
_entity_poly.pdbx_seq_one_letter_code
_entity_poly.pdbx_strand_id
1 'polypeptide(L)'
;MGAITLLLDTIVFIFSLVIVIATPLLDSQSCLPSHLFPAPLVDQKKWYADLYGDYLVTEKPHFFVGLIWVEIFFLRPLCVANLYGIV
;
A
#
# COMPACT_ATOMS: atom_id res chain seq x y z
N MET A 1 -11.33 4.79 -27.89
CA MET A 1 -11.97 5.10 -26.58
C MET A 1 -12.21 6.60 -26.51
N GLY A 2 -13.25 7.05 -25.80
CA GLY A 2 -13.44 8.49 -25.57
C GLY A 2 -12.35 9.05 -24.64
N ALA A 3 -12.06 10.36 -24.74
CA ALA A 3 -11.02 11.01 -23.94
C ALA A 3 -11.24 10.84 -22.42
N ILE A 4 -12.49 10.82 -21.97
CA ILE A 4 -12.86 10.60 -20.57
C ILE A 4 -12.49 9.19 -20.11
N THR A 5 -12.73 8.18 -20.93
CA THR A 5 -12.41 6.78 -20.60
C THR A 5 -10.91 6.60 -20.46
N LEU A 6 -10.12 7.15 -21.39
CA LEU A 6 -8.66 7.11 -21.34
C LEU A 6 -8.11 7.76 -20.05
N LEU A 7 -8.69 8.90 -19.65
CA LEU A 7 -8.31 9.59 -18.42
C LEU A 7 -8.59 8.72 -17.17
N LEU A 8 -9.78 8.10 -17.10
CA LEU A 8 -10.14 7.22 -16.00
C LEU A 8 -9.22 6.00 -15.93
N ASP A 9 -8.95 5.35 -17.07
CA ASP A 9 -8.06 4.20 -17.14
C ASP A 9 -6.65 4.58 -16.66
N THR A 10 -6.16 5.75 -17.05
CA THR A 10 -4.85 6.26 -16.59
C THR A 10 -4.82 6.48 -15.08
N ILE A 11 -5.87 7.08 -14.50
CA ILE A 11 -5.95 7.31 -13.06
C ILE A 11 -5.98 5.98 -12.29
N VAL A 12 -6.83 5.03 -12.74
CA VAL A 12 -6.94 3.71 -12.12
C VAL A 12 -5.63 2.93 -12.25
N PHE A 13 -4.94 3.05 -13.38
CA PHE A 13 -3.63 2.43 -13.60
C PHE A 13 -2.60 2.95 -12.60
N ILE A 14 -2.45 4.28 -12.48
CA ILE A 14 -1.49 4.90 -11.55
C ILE A 14 -1.82 4.51 -10.11
N PHE A 15 -3.10 4.60 -9.71
CA PHE A 15 -3.55 4.19 -8.38
C PHE A 15 -3.20 2.72 -8.10
N SER A 16 -3.52 1.83 -9.05
CA SER A 16 -3.26 0.40 -8.91
C SER A 16 -1.77 0.10 -8.84
N LEU A 17 -0.95 0.81 -9.62
CA LEU A 17 0.51 0.68 -9.59
C LEU A 17 1.07 1.05 -8.21
N VAL A 18 0.60 2.16 -7.65
CA VAL A 18 1.00 2.61 -6.31
C VAL A 18 0.64 1.57 -5.27
N ILE A 19 -0.61 1.08 -5.25
CA ILE A 19 -1.04 0.04 -4.29
C ILE A 19 -0.20 -1.24 -4.43
N VAL A 20 0.00 -1.75 -5.65
CA VAL A 20 0.74 -2.99 -5.88
C VAL A 20 2.17 -2.96 -5.31
N ILE A 21 2.79 -1.78 -5.32
CA ILE A 21 4.16 -1.54 -4.83
C ILE A 21 4.18 -1.13 -3.35
N ALA A 22 3.32 -0.19 -2.95
CA ALA A 22 3.31 0.37 -1.60
C ALA A 22 2.82 -0.64 -0.55
N THR A 23 1.76 -1.39 -0.84
CA THR A 23 1.20 -2.37 0.11
C THR A 23 2.24 -3.39 0.60
N PRO A 24 3.03 -4.07 -0.27
CA PRO A 24 4.05 -4.99 0.22
C PRO A 24 5.24 -4.27 0.86
N LEU A 25 5.65 -3.10 0.38
CA LEU A 25 6.86 -2.45 0.89
C LEU A 25 6.64 -1.68 2.20
N LEU A 26 5.47 -1.09 2.39
CA LEU A 26 5.17 -0.15 3.48
C LEU A 26 4.08 -0.68 4.40
N ASP A 27 2.90 -0.94 3.85
CA ASP A 27 1.71 -1.23 4.67
C ASP A 27 1.81 -2.57 5.37
N SER A 28 2.32 -3.59 4.68
CA SER A 28 2.49 -4.93 5.24
C SER A 28 3.45 -4.96 6.45
N GLN A 29 4.35 -3.97 6.61
CA GLN A 29 5.18 -3.82 7.81
C GLN A 29 4.37 -3.49 9.07
N SER A 30 3.09 -3.17 8.94
CA SER A 30 2.17 -2.94 10.07
C SER A 30 1.54 -4.25 10.55
N CYS A 31 1.46 -5.27 9.71
CA CYS A 31 0.90 -6.59 10.04
C CYS A 31 1.98 -7.66 10.25
N LEU A 32 3.12 -7.53 9.57
CA LEU A 32 4.17 -8.53 9.52
C LEU A 32 5.38 -8.15 10.40
N PRO A 33 6.14 -9.15 10.88
CA PRO A 33 7.39 -8.90 11.61
C PRO A 33 8.42 -8.12 10.79
N SER A 34 9.14 -7.19 11.43
CA SER A 34 10.13 -6.32 10.78
C SER A 34 11.32 -7.06 10.15
N HIS A 35 11.66 -8.25 10.62
CA HIS A 35 12.78 -9.05 10.08
C HIS A 35 12.51 -9.58 8.66
N LEU A 36 11.26 -9.54 8.18
CA LEU A 36 10.91 -9.90 6.81
C LEU A 36 11.24 -8.78 5.81
N PHE A 37 11.64 -7.60 6.29
CA PHE A 37 11.86 -6.42 5.47
C PHE A 37 13.35 -6.00 5.48
N PRO A 38 13.87 -5.49 4.36
CA PRO A 38 15.16 -4.84 4.30
C PRO A 38 15.30 -3.69 5.31
N ALA A 39 16.48 -3.54 5.91
CA ALA A 39 16.77 -2.49 6.88
C ALA A 39 16.38 -1.07 6.40
N PRO A 40 16.65 -0.64 5.14
CA PRO A 40 16.28 0.70 4.69
C PRO A 40 14.78 1.01 4.80
N LEU A 41 13.91 0.02 4.56
CA LEU A 41 12.46 0.21 4.64
C LEU A 41 11.98 0.31 6.09
N VAL A 42 12.59 -0.47 6.98
CA VAL A 42 12.29 -0.44 8.41
C VAL A 42 12.75 0.89 9.01
N ASP A 43 13.93 1.36 8.62
CA ASP A 43 14.49 2.62 9.11
C ASP A 43 13.71 3.83 8.57
N GLN A 44 13.26 3.79 7.31
CA GLN A 44 12.36 4.79 6.75
C GLN A 44 11.05 4.89 7.56
N LYS A 45 10.43 3.74 7.87
CA LYS A 45 9.20 3.69 8.68
C LYS A 45 9.41 4.28 10.07
N LYS A 46 10.52 3.95 10.74
CA LYS A 46 10.87 4.49 12.06
C LYS A 46 11.08 6.00 12.00
N TRP A 47 11.89 6.48 11.05
CA TRP A 47 12.13 7.90 10.87
C TRP A 47 10.83 8.68 10.64
N TYR A 48 9.92 8.15 9.82
CA TYR A 48 8.60 8.75 9.60
C TYR A 48 7.78 8.80 10.89
N ALA A 49 7.73 7.68 11.63
CA ALA A 49 7.01 7.58 12.89
C ALA A 49 7.55 8.57 13.94
N ASP A 50 8.87 8.72 14.03
CA ASP A 50 9.53 9.64 14.97
C ASP A 50 9.31 11.11 14.59
N LEU A 51 9.33 11.43 13.29
CA LEU A 51 9.17 12.80 12.81
C LEU A 51 7.73 13.30 12.93
N TYR A 52 6.75 12.46 12.59
CA TYR A 52 5.35 12.88 12.49
C TYR A 52 4.49 12.43 13.68
N GLY A 53 4.98 11.49 14.50
CA GLY A 53 4.21 10.93 15.61
C GLY A 53 2.94 10.23 15.14
N ASP A 54 2.93 9.66 13.93
CA ASP A 54 1.75 9.03 13.35
C ASP A 54 1.31 7.82 14.17
N TYR A 55 0.19 7.97 14.89
CA TYR A 55 -0.35 6.97 15.78
C TYR A 55 -0.65 5.62 15.09
N LEU A 56 -0.98 5.64 13.79
CA LEU A 56 -1.28 4.42 13.05
C LEU A 56 -0.01 3.58 12.84
N VAL A 57 1.13 4.26 12.68
CA VAL A 57 2.43 3.66 12.41
C VAL A 57 3.14 3.27 13.69
N THR A 58 3.04 4.11 14.73
CA THR A 58 3.67 3.89 16.04
C THR A 58 2.94 2.83 16.87
N GLU A 59 1.64 3.02 17.13
CA GLU A 59 0.86 2.16 18.03
C GLU A 59 0.25 0.94 17.32
N LYS A 60 0.11 1.00 15.98
CA LYS A 60 -0.46 -0.09 15.15
C LYS A 60 -1.77 -0.65 15.74
N PRO A 61 -2.81 0.19 15.92
CA PRO A 61 -4.05 -0.25 16.53
C PRO A 61 -4.71 -1.38 15.73
N HIS A 62 -5.39 -2.31 16.41
CA HIS A 62 -5.91 -3.52 15.78
C HIS A 62 -6.88 -3.26 14.60
N PHE A 63 -7.67 -2.18 14.64
CA PHE A 63 -8.55 -1.84 13.52
C PHE A 63 -7.73 -1.49 12.26
N PHE A 64 -6.62 -0.76 12.41
CA PHE A 64 -5.76 -0.37 11.31
C PHE A 64 -5.06 -1.60 10.72
N VAL A 65 -4.51 -2.46 11.58
CA VAL A 65 -3.94 -3.74 11.16
C VAL A 65 -4.98 -4.58 10.40
N GLY A 66 -6.23 -4.58 10.85
CA GLY A 66 -7.34 -5.23 10.15
C GLY A 66 -7.62 -4.64 8.76
N LEU A 67 -7.59 -3.31 8.62
CA LEU A 67 -7.74 -2.64 7.32
C LEU A 67 -6.61 -3.00 6.35
N ILE A 68 -5.36 -3.05 6.83
CA ILE A 68 -4.22 -3.46 6.00
C ILE A 68 -4.35 -4.91 5.54
N TRP A 69 -4.89 -5.81 6.37
CA TRP A 69 -5.19 -7.18 5.92
C TRP A 69 -6.23 -7.21 4.79
N VAL A 70 -7.30 -6.40 4.89
CA VAL A 70 -8.29 -6.27 3.81
C VAL A 70 -7.64 -5.73 2.54
N GLU A 71 -6.76 -4.74 2.67
CA GLU A 71 -6.00 -4.21 1.55
C GLU A 71 -5.15 -5.29 0.87
N ILE A 72 -4.39 -6.06 1.65
CA ILE A 72 -3.51 -7.13 1.15
C ILE A 72 -4.30 -8.22 0.43
N PHE A 73 -5.46 -8.63 0.96
CA PHE A 73 -6.23 -9.76 0.42
C PHE A 73 -7.23 -9.39 -0.67
N PHE A 74 -7.71 -8.15 -0.72
CA PHE A 74 -8.77 -7.74 -1.65
C PHE A 74 -8.33 -6.62 -2.58
N LEU A 75 -7.86 -5.50 -2.02
CA LEU A 75 -7.53 -4.33 -2.83
C LEU A 75 -6.32 -4.59 -3.71
N ARG A 76 -5.25 -5.16 -3.14
CA ARG A 76 -4.01 -5.41 -3.88
C ARG A 76 -4.22 -6.40 -5.03
N PRO A 77 -4.87 -7.58 -4.87
CA PRO A 77 -5.14 -8.48 -5.99
C PRO A 77 -6.01 -7.83 -7.07
N LEU A 78 -6.99 -7.01 -6.68
CA LEU A 78 -7.81 -6.25 -7.62
C LEU A 78 -6.95 -5.24 -8.40
N CYS A 79 -6.03 -4.53 -7.74
CA CYS A 79 -5.10 -3.62 -8.41
C CYS A 79 -4.16 -4.34 -9.38
N VAL A 80 -3.67 -5.54 -9.06
CA VAL A 80 -2.91 -6.37 -10.01
C VAL A 80 -3.77 -6.72 -11.23
N ALA A 81 -5.02 -7.13 -11.02
CA ALA A 81 -5.95 -7.43 -12.10
C ALA A 81 -6.25 -6.20 -12.98
N ASN A 82 -6.41 -5.02 -12.37
CA ASN A 82 -6.59 -3.76 -13.10
C ASN A 82 -5.37 -3.41 -13.96
N LEU A 83 -4.14 -3.53 -13.41
CA LEU A 83 -2.92 -3.31 -14.19
C LEU A 83 -2.82 -4.25 -15.39
N TYR A 84 -3.22 -5.52 -15.21
CA TYR A 84 -3.23 -6.49 -16.30
C TYR A 84 -4.34 -6.21 -17.32
N GLY A 85 -5.51 -5.75 -16.89
CA GLY A 85 -6.66 -5.52 -17.77
C GLY A 85 -6.64 -4.19 -18.54
N ILE A 86 -5.90 -3.19 -18.06
CA ILE A 86 -5.74 -1.88 -18.71
C ILE A 86 -4.62 -1.90 -19.76
N VAL A 87 -3.61 -2.77 -19.61
CA VAL A 87 -2.49 -2.98 -20.55
C VAL A 87 -2.91 -3.91 -21.69
#